data_AF-A0A1Q8A688-F1
#
_entry.id   AF-A0A1Q8A688-F1
#
_cell.length_a   1.000
_cell.length_b   1.000
_cell.length_c   1.000
_cell.angle_alpha   90.00
_cell.angle_beta   90.00
_cell.angle_gamma   90.00
#
_symmetry.space_group_name_H-M   'P 1'
#
loop_
_entity.id
_entity.type
_entity.pdbx_description
1 polymer ?
#
loop_
_entity_poly.entity_id
_entity_poly.type
_entity_poly.pdbx_seq_one_letter_code
_entity_poly.pdbx_strand_id
1 'polypeptide(L)' 'MSSPFPKPGESVKVTLMNGDVIEGAIEWIDGNGAWVKGAGAQKSRWVPLESLLPAPAPVETRKERQPAPEE' A
#
# COMPACT_ATOMS: atom_id res chain seq x y z
N MET A 1 -3.70 0.77 18.70
CA MET A 1 -2.96 1.44 17.60
C MET A 1 -3.08 0.53 16.39
N SER A 2 -3.71 0.98 15.30
CA SER A 2 -3.75 0.20 14.06
C SER A 2 -2.39 0.34 13.38
N SER A 3 -1.66 -0.77 13.19
CA SER A 3 -0.42 -0.74 12.43
C SER A 3 -0.71 -0.23 11.02
N PRO A 4 0.10 0.69 10.47
CA PRO A 4 -0.10 1.24 9.13
C PRO A 4 0.24 0.23 8.02
N PHE A 5 0.69 -0.98 8.40
CA PHE A 5 1.12 -2.02 7.49
C PHE A 5 0.01 -3.05 7.25
N PRO A 6 -0.08 -3.60 6.03
CA PRO A 6 -1.01 -4.66 5.68
C PRO A 6 -0.74 -5.91 6.52
N LYS A 7 -1.75 -6.75 6.72
CA LYS A 7 -1.60 -7.99 7.51
C LYS A 7 -1.24 -9.18 6.61
N PRO A 8 -0.63 -10.25 7.16
CA PRO A 8 -0.54 -11.52 6.47
C PRO A 8 -1.91 -11.98 5.95
N GLY A 9 -1.97 -12.40 4.69
CA GLY A 9 -3.18 -12.76 3.95
C GLY A 9 -3.83 -11.61 3.19
N GLU A 10 -3.42 -10.36 3.41
CA GLU A 10 -3.97 -9.19 2.72
C GLU A 10 -3.33 -9.02 1.34
N SER A 11 -4.18 -8.72 0.34
CA SER A 11 -3.72 -8.45 -1.03
C SER A 11 -3.21 -7.02 -1.15
N VAL A 12 -2.01 -6.87 -1.70
CA VAL A 12 -1.31 -5.60 -1.89
C VAL A 12 -0.89 -5.42 -3.35
N LYS A 13 -0.88 -4.17 -3.79
CA LYS A 13 -0.31 -3.73 -5.07
C LYS A 13 0.78 -2.74 -4.76
N VAL A 14 2.01 -3.14 -5.03
CA VAL A 14 3.21 -2.42 -4.62
C VAL A 14 3.97 -1.97 -5.86
N THR A 15 4.21 -0.67 -5.97
CA THR A 15 5.12 -0.11 -6.96
C THR A 15 6.52 -0.01 -6.36
N LEU A 16 7.47 -0.72 -6.94
CA LEU A 16 8.86 -0.72 -6.54
C LEU A 16 9.59 0.51 -7.08
N MET A 17 10.73 0.84 -6.48
CA MET A 17 11.54 1.99 -6.91
C MET A 17 12.05 1.90 -8.35
N ASN A 18 12.20 0.69 -8.90
CA ASN A 18 12.58 0.48 -10.29
C ASN A 18 11.40 0.66 -11.28
N GLY A 19 10.20 0.99 -10.78
CA GLY A 19 8.99 1.14 -11.57
C GLY A 19 8.20 -0.17 -11.79
N ASP A 20 8.72 -1.32 -11.36
CA ASP A 20 7.97 -2.57 -11.41
C ASP A 20 6.78 -2.51 -10.46
N VAL A 21 5.70 -3.17 -10.85
CA VAL A 21 4.54 -3.35 -10.00
C VAL A 21 4.41 -4.83 -9.65
N ILE A 22 4.36 -5.12 -8.35
CA ILE A 22 3.98 -6.44 -7.85
C ILE A 22 2.59 -6.42 -7.24
N GLU A 23 1.75 -7.33 -7.69
CA GLU A 23 0.45 -7.62 -7.12
C GLU A 23 0.50 -9.00 -6.47
N GLY A 24 0.05 -9.11 -5.21
CA GLY A 24 0.18 -10.34 -4.46
C GLY A 24 -0.41 -10.25 -3.05
N ALA A 25 -0.35 -11.34 -2.30
CA ALA A 25 -0.75 -11.36 -0.90
C ALA A 25 0.48 -11.35 0.02
N ILE A 26 0.39 -10.64 1.15
CA ILE A 26 1.41 -10.68 2.19
C ILE A 26 1.43 -12.09 2.79
N GLU A 27 2.57 -12.76 2.78
CA GLU A 27 2.73 -14.05 3.45
C GLU A 27 3.19 -13.84 4.90
N TRP A 28 4.18 -12.96 5.13
CA TRP A 28 4.67 -12.59 6.46
C TRP A 28 5.44 -11.26 6.43
N ILE A 29 5.64 -10.67 7.62
CA ILE A 29 6.29 -9.36 7.86
C ILE A 29 7.24 -9.49 9.05
N ASP A 30 8.44 -8.92 8.95
CA ASP A 30 9.47 -9.00 10.01
C ASP A 30 9.88 -7.64 10.60
N GLY A 31 9.33 -6.53 10.10
CA GLY A 31 9.69 -5.17 10.52
C GLY A 31 10.75 -4.49 9.65
N ASN A 32 11.38 -5.21 8.71
CA ASN A 32 12.22 -4.63 7.66
C ASN A 32 11.52 -4.65 6.29
N GLY A 33 10.64 -5.62 6.09
CA GLY A 33 9.84 -5.74 4.88
C GLY A 33 8.72 -6.76 5.04
N ALA A 34 8.13 -7.09 3.90
CA ALA A 34 7.19 -8.19 3.78
C ALA A 34 7.58 -9.12 2.64
N TRP A 35 7.31 -10.40 2.82
CA TRP A 35 7.31 -11.35 1.71
C TRP A 35 5.95 -11.29 1.03
N VAL A 36 5.92 -10.81 -0.22
CA VAL A 36 4.71 -10.79 -1.03
C VAL A 36 4.71 -11.99 -1.95
N LYS A 37 3.70 -12.84 -1.80
CA LYS A 37 3.43 -13.94 -2.71
C LYS A 37 2.76 -13.39 -3.96
N GLY A 38 3.48 -13.41 -5.09
CA GLY A 38 2.97 -12.86 -6.34
C GLY A 38 1.69 -13.55 -6.78
N ALA A 39 0.76 -12.77 -7.32
CA ALA A 39 -0.50 -13.27 -7.86
C ALA A 39 -0.32 -13.74 -9.32
N GLY A 40 -0.88 -14.91 -9.66
CA GLY A 40 -0.87 -15.44 -11.02
C GLY A 40 0.54 -15.76 -11.53
N ALA A 41 0.97 -15.06 -12.59
CA ALA A 41 2.29 -15.25 -13.20
C ALA A 41 3.41 -14.43 -12.51
N GLN A 42 3.08 -13.59 -11.53
CA GLN A 42 4.07 -12.80 -10.82
C GLN A 42 4.81 -13.65 -9.78
N LYS A 43 6.13 -13.49 -9.73
CA LYS A 43 6.98 -14.19 -8.76
C LYS A 43 6.86 -13.56 -7.38
N SER A 44 6.84 -14.39 -6.36
CA SER A 44 7.00 -13.96 -4.97
C SER A 44 8.34 -13.26 -4.79
N ARG A 45 8.35 -12.15 -4.05
CA ARG A 45 9.58 -11.43 -3.73
C ARG A 45 9.44 -10.69 -2.40
N TRP A 46 10.60 -10.37 -1.82
CA TRP A 46 10.68 -9.48 -0.68
C TRP A 46 10.45 -8.03 -1.11
N VAL A 47 9.61 -7.31 -0.38
CA VAL A 47 9.33 -5.89 -0.57
C VAL A 47 9.65 -5.10 0.70
N PRO A 48 10.36 -3.97 0.59
CA PRO A 48 10.65 -3.13 1.73
C PRO A 48 9.37 -2.47 2.25
N LEU A 49 9.33 -2.21 3.55
CA LEU A 49 8.13 -1.66 4.22
C LEU A 49 7.66 -0.34 3.62
N GLU A 50 8.59 0.51 3.19
CA GLU A 50 8.28 1.81 2.56
C GLU A 50 7.40 1.67 1.31
N SER A 51 7.53 0.55 0.58
CA SER A 51 6.72 0.29 -0.61
C SER A 51 5.32 -0.24 -0.26
N LEU A 52 5.12 -0.74 0.96
CA LEU A 52 3.82 -1.17 1.48
C LEU A 52 3.03 -0.04 2.13
N LEU A 53 3.69 1.08 2.43
CA LEU A 53 2.98 2.25 2.90
C LEU A 53 2.06 2.73 1.80
N PRO A 54 0.80 3.11 2.12
CA PRO A 54 -0.03 3.80 1.16
C PRO A 54 0.77 4.96 0.61
N ALA A 55 0.81 5.11 -0.72
CA ALA A 55 1.39 6.29 -1.34
C ALA A 55 0.88 7.51 -0.56
N PRO A 56 1.76 8.45 -0.16
CA PRO A 56 1.33 9.60 0.62
C PRO A 56 0.12 10.15 -0.11
N ALA A 57 -1.04 10.13 0.57
CA ALA A 57 -2.26 10.67 -0.01
C ALA A 57 -1.86 12.01 -0.62
N PRO A 58 -2.18 12.28 -1.90
CA PRO A 58 -1.96 13.61 -2.42
C PRO A 58 -2.54 14.53 -1.37
N VAL A 59 -1.72 15.45 -0.84
CA VAL A 59 -2.17 16.40 0.16
C VAL A 59 -3.37 17.10 -0.44
N GLU A 60 -4.58 16.62 -0.13
CA GLU A 60 -5.80 17.34 -0.33
C GLU A 60 -5.67 18.50 0.64
N THR A 61 -5.05 19.55 0.15
CA THR A 61 -5.09 20.90 0.69
C THR A 61 -6.51 21.08 1.18
N ARG A 62 -6.68 21.16 2.51
CA ARG A 62 -7.96 21.43 3.17
C ARG A 62 -8.71 22.48 2.34
N LYS A 63 -9.72 22.10 1.59
CA LYS A 63 -10.85 23.00 1.38
C LYS A 63 -11.80 22.76 2.53
N GLU A 64 -11.47 23.50 3.58
CA GLU A 64 -12.39 24.15 4.50
C GLU A 64 -13.83 24.21 3.95
N ARG A 65 -14.78 23.86 4.83
CA ARG A 65 -16.22 23.94 4.62
C ARG A 65 -16.61 25.18 3.81
N GLN A 66 -17.40 24.99 2.77
CA GLN A 66 -18.42 25.98 2.41
C GLN A 66 -19.78 25.25 2.31
N PRO A 67 -20.83 25.75 2.99
CA PRO A 67 -22.15 25.15 2.97
C PRO A 67 -22.79 25.30 1.59
N ALA A 68 -23.70 24.37 1.24
CA ALA A 68 -24.46 24.40 0.00
C ALA A 68 -25.29 25.70 -0.10
N PRO A 69 -25.38 26.36 -1.27
CA PRO A 69 -26.48 27.26 -1.54
C PRO A 69 -27.73 26.40 -1.83
N GLU A 70 -28.77 26.66 -1.05
CA GLU A 70 -30.12 26.16 -1.23
C GLU A 70 -30.78 26.96 -2.36
N GLU A 71 -31.25 26.28 -3.42
CA GLU A 71 -32.31 26.74 -4.35
C GLU A 71 -33.09 25.53 -4.89
#